data_AF-A0A645D5U5-F1
#
_entry.id   AF-A0A645D5U5-F1
#
_cell.length_a   1.000
_cell.length_b   1.000
_cell.length_c   1.000
_cell.angle_alpha   90.00
_cell.angle_beta   90.00
_cell.angle_gamma   90.00
#
_symmetry.space_group_name_H-M   'P 1'
#
loop_
_entity.id
_entity.type
_entity.pdbx_description
1 polymer ?
#
loop_
_entity_poly.entity_id
_entity_poly.type
_entity_poly.pdbx_seq_one_letter_code
_entity_poly.pdbx_strand_id
1 'polypeptide(L)'
;MVIKFRGESSMNKLAEPSFVFFFQPVERIKDITNYFNFTASHMPNNFILVKLDKRGKSRELNWGKINVYSGTDMGIPEDNSISFEVSSIDELSYVVKPSIQLEKGEYAFVFDGANGSGAFMPIFDFSVN
;
A
#
# COMPACT_ATOMS: atom_id res chain seq x y z
N MET A 1 -5.88 3.13 15.31
CA MET A 1 -4.76 2.18 15.50
C MET A 1 -3.53 2.73 14.77
N VAL A 2 -2.32 2.32 15.16
CA VAL A 2 -1.04 2.79 14.59
C VAL A 2 -0.25 1.59 14.10
N ILE A 3 0.23 1.64 12.86
CA ILE A 3 1.14 0.63 12.32
C ILE A 3 2.54 1.20 12.32
N LYS A 4 3.47 0.50 12.98
CA LYS A 4 4.87 0.94 13.11
C LYS A 4 5.75 0.20 12.11
N PHE A 5 6.58 0.97 11.42
CA PHE A 5 7.61 0.48 10.52
C PHE A 5 8.95 0.52 11.23
N ARG A 6 9.81 -0.46 10.93
CA ARG A 6 11.13 -0.59 11.56
C ARG A 6 12.05 0.57 11.13
N GLY A 7 12.73 1.16 12.10
CA GLY A 7 13.77 2.16 11.89
C GLY A 7 13.25 3.55 11.52
N GLU A 8 14.15 4.54 11.59
CA GLU A 8 13.85 5.96 11.33
C GLU A 8 13.65 6.25 9.84
N SER A 9 14.12 5.34 8.98
CA SER A 9 14.10 5.47 7.53
C SER A 9 14.15 4.09 6.88
N SER A 10 13.52 3.94 5.71
CA SER A 10 13.54 2.67 4.96
C SER A 10 14.96 2.32 4.51
N MET A 11 15.24 1.04 4.32
CA MET A 11 16.46 0.64 3.60
C MET A 11 16.33 0.84 2.08
N ASN A 12 15.10 0.88 1.56
CA ASN A 12 14.85 1.13 0.14
C ASN A 12 14.88 2.64 -0.11
N LYS A 13 15.91 3.12 -0.82
CA LYS A 13 16.15 4.53 -1.10
C LYS A 13 15.94 4.83 -2.57
N LEU A 14 15.03 5.73 -2.89
CA LEU A 14 14.65 6.06 -4.27
C LEU A 14 14.72 7.57 -4.49
N ALA A 15 15.29 8.00 -5.61
CA ALA A 15 15.18 9.40 -6.06
C ALA A 15 13.88 9.61 -6.85
N GLU A 16 13.58 8.67 -7.76
CA GLU A 16 12.38 8.67 -8.60
C GLU A 16 11.66 7.32 -8.47
N PRO A 17 10.60 7.21 -7.67
CA PRO A 17 9.93 5.94 -7.40
C PRO A 17 9.22 5.37 -8.63
N SER A 18 9.61 4.16 -9.03
CA SER A 18 8.95 3.36 -10.06
C SER A 18 9.08 1.89 -9.68
N PHE A 19 7.98 1.14 -9.76
CA PHE A 19 7.91 -0.22 -9.25
C PHE A 19 7.39 -1.18 -10.31
N VAL A 20 7.72 -2.46 -10.17
CA VAL A 20 7.10 -3.55 -10.92
C VAL A 20 6.48 -4.51 -9.93
N PHE A 21 5.17 -4.72 -10.06
CA PHE A 21 4.43 -5.67 -9.24
C PHE A 21 4.28 -6.97 -10.02
N PHE A 22 4.72 -8.07 -9.42
CA PHE A 22 4.59 -9.42 -9.98
C PHE A 22 3.59 -10.21 -9.15
N PHE A 23 2.58 -10.75 -9.80
CA PHE A 23 1.54 -11.57 -9.19
C PHE A 23 1.72 -13.04 -9.59
N GLN A 24 1.17 -13.93 -8.76
CA GLN A 24 1.10 -15.35 -9.07
C GLN A 24 -0.32 -15.73 -9.52
N PRO A 25 -0.47 -16.75 -10.39
CA PRO A 25 -1.77 -17.29 -10.72
C PRO A 25 -2.51 -17.74 -9.46
N VAL A 26 -3.80 -17.41 -9.41
CA VAL A 26 -4.74 -17.66 -8.32
C VAL A 26 -4.69 -19.09 -7.80
N GLU A 27 -4.55 -20.06 -8.70
CA GLU A 27 -4.56 -21.49 -8.37
C GLU A 27 -3.45 -21.90 -7.40
N ARG A 28 -2.36 -21.12 -7.32
CA ARG A 28 -1.23 -21.35 -6.40
C ARG A 28 -1.39 -20.67 -5.03
N ILE A 29 -2.45 -19.88 -4.80
CA ILE A 29 -2.62 -19.03 -3.60
C ILE A 29 -3.71 -19.60 -2.67
N LYS A 30 -4.10 -20.88 -2.79
CA LYS A 30 -5.16 -21.48 -1.94
C LYS A 30 -4.90 -21.35 -0.43
N ASP A 31 -3.64 -21.30 0.00
CA ASP A 31 -3.28 -21.22 1.43
C ASP A 31 -3.33 -19.79 1.99
N ILE A 32 -3.01 -18.77 1.18
CA ILE A 32 -3.02 -17.35 1.59
C ILE A 32 -4.43 -16.75 1.51
N THR A 33 -5.26 -17.16 0.54
CA THR A 33 -6.65 -16.70 0.42
C THR A 33 -7.48 -17.06 1.65
N ASN A 34 -7.18 -18.19 2.30
CA ASN A 34 -7.87 -18.67 3.50
C ASN A 34 -7.51 -17.87 4.77
N TYR A 35 -6.32 -17.26 4.84
CA TYR A 35 -5.85 -16.57 6.05
C TYR A 35 -6.38 -15.13 6.17
N PHE A 36 -6.67 -14.49 5.04
CA PHE A 36 -6.98 -13.07 4.98
C PHE A 36 -8.28 -12.76 4.20
N ASN A 37 -9.07 -13.79 3.85
CA ASN A 37 -10.27 -13.68 3.02
C ASN A 37 -10.02 -12.92 1.71
N PHE A 38 -8.86 -13.11 1.08
CA PHE A 38 -8.54 -12.43 -0.17
C PHE A 38 -9.36 -13.01 -1.33
N THR A 39 -10.08 -12.17 -2.05
CA THR A 39 -10.63 -12.53 -3.37
C THR A 39 -9.53 -12.46 -4.41
N ALA A 40 -9.42 -13.51 -5.21
CA ALA A 40 -8.38 -13.78 -6.20
C ALA A 40 -8.20 -12.74 -7.33
N SER A 41 -9.00 -11.67 -7.37
CA SER A 41 -8.83 -10.55 -8.27
C SER A 41 -7.66 -9.66 -7.79
N HIS A 42 -6.44 -10.20 -7.80
CA HIS A 42 -5.23 -9.48 -7.39
C HIS A 42 -4.74 -8.61 -8.55
N MET A 43 -5.29 -7.41 -8.62
CA MET A 43 -4.79 -6.33 -9.46
C MET A 43 -4.08 -5.30 -8.57
N PRO A 44 -3.18 -4.46 -9.13
CA PRO A 44 -2.58 -3.33 -8.41
C PRO A 44 -3.57 -2.45 -7.64
N ASN A 45 -4.85 -2.46 -8.02
CA ASN A 45 -5.94 -1.76 -7.35
C ASN A 45 -6.24 -2.24 -5.92
N ASN A 46 -5.65 -3.35 -5.45
CA ASN A 46 -5.79 -3.80 -4.05
C ASN A 46 -4.76 -3.15 -3.11
N PHE A 47 -3.86 -2.33 -3.64
CA PHE A 47 -2.81 -1.66 -2.89
C PHE A 47 -3.07 -0.18 -2.88
N ILE A 48 -2.66 0.45 -1.79
CA ILE A 48 -2.66 1.89 -1.63
C ILE A 48 -1.25 2.36 -1.31
N LEU A 49 -0.87 3.49 -1.91
CA LEU A 49 0.36 4.17 -1.58
C LEU A 49 0.07 5.22 -0.51
N VAL A 50 0.78 5.16 0.60
CA VAL A 50 0.58 6.07 1.74
C VAL A 50 1.88 6.75 2.14
N LYS A 51 1.78 7.97 2.67
CA LYS A 51 2.88 8.67 3.36
C LYS A 51 2.93 8.22 4.82
N LEU A 52 4.14 8.03 5.35
CA LEU A 52 4.37 7.66 6.75
C LEU A 52 4.83 8.87 7.56
N ASP A 53 4.34 8.97 8.78
CA ASP A 53 4.78 9.99 9.74
C ASP A 53 6.10 9.54 10.40
N LYS A 54 7.12 10.39 10.39
CA LYS A 54 8.29 10.18 11.26
C LYS A 54 7.95 10.56 12.69
N ARG A 55 8.13 9.63 13.63
CA ARG A 55 8.00 9.86 15.06
C ARG A 55 9.23 9.34 15.80
N GLY A 56 10.12 10.27 16.15
CA GLY A 56 11.39 9.96 16.79
C GLY A 56 12.19 8.98 15.93
N LYS A 57 12.46 7.78 16.50
CA LYS A 57 13.23 6.73 15.83
C LYS A 57 12.39 5.72 15.02
N SER A 58 11.13 6.06 14.76
CA SER A 58 10.17 5.17 14.11
C SER A 58 9.38 5.90 13.04
N ARG A 59 8.79 5.11 12.15
CA ARG A 59 7.88 5.58 11.11
C ARG A 59 6.52 4.95 11.35
N GLU A 60 5.47 5.75 11.28
CA GLU A 60 4.14 5.34 11.71
C GLU A 60 3.09 5.67 10.65
N LEU A 61 2.18 4.73 10.42
CA LEU A 61 0.93 4.96 9.69
C LEU A 61 -0.20 5.13 10.72
N ASN A 62 -0.73 6.36 10.80
CA ASN A 62 -1.79 6.75 11.73
C ASN A 62 -3.15 6.77 11.02
N TRP A 63 -3.96 5.73 11.21
CA TRP A 63 -5.28 5.61 10.54
C TRP A 63 -6.47 5.83 11.48
N GLY A 64 -6.23 6.28 12.72
CA GLY A 64 -7.28 6.55 13.73
C GLY A 64 -8.04 7.87 13.57
N LYS A 65 -7.72 8.69 12.57
CA LYS A 65 -8.48 9.91 12.19
C LYS A 65 -9.27 9.72 10.88
N ILE A 66 -9.40 8.47 10.44
CA ILE A 66 -10.22 8.11 9.27
C ILE A 66 -11.67 8.04 9.76
N ASN A 67 -12.54 8.91 9.24
CA ASN A 67 -13.95 9.00 9.62
C ASN A 67 -14.68 7.68 9.30
N VAL A 68 -14.81 6.80 10.30
CA VAL A 68 -15.68 5.61 10.30
C VAL A 68 -17.17 6.00 10.44
N TYR A 69 -17.55 7.23 10.05
CA TYR A 69 -18.88 7.82 10.26
C TYR A 69 -19.70 8.00 8.97
N SER A 70 -19.40 7.21 7.94
CA SER A 70 -20.28 7.01 6.79
C SER A 70 -20.53 5.51 6.68
N GLY A 71 -21.58 5.02 7.35
CA GLY A 71 -22.10 3.70 7.02
C GLY A 71 -22.43 3.68 5.53
N THR A 72 -21.97 2.66 4.81
CA THR A 72 -21.86 2.54 3.35
C THR A 72 -20.61 3.23 2.74
N ASP A 73 -19.83 2.39 2.05
CA ASP A 73 -18.48 2.55 1.50
C ASP A 73 -17.32 2.57 2.51
N MET A 74 -16.57 1.46 2.58
CA MET A 74 -15.20 1.40 3.12
C MET A 74 -14.25 2.14 2.15
N GLY A 75 -14.53 3.40 1.85
CA GLY A 75 -13.69 4.26 1.03
C GLY A 75 -12.54 4.82 1.86
N ILE A 76 -11.33 4.69 1.36
CA ILE A 76 -10.13 5.29 1.95
C ILE A 76 -10.28 6.82 1.84
N PRO A 77 -10.03 7.58 2.91
CA PRO A 77 -10.04 9.04 2.81
C PRO A 77 -8.95 9.52 1.85
N GLU A 78 -9.36 10.30 0.86
CA GLU A 78 -8.52 10.85 -0.22
C GLU A 78 -7.26 11.57 0.31
N ASP A 79 -7.30 12.09 1.53
CA ASP A 79 -6.25 12.94 2.11
C ASP A 79 -4.89 12.26 2.35
N ASN A 80 -4.84 10.92 2.46
CA ASN A 80 -3.59 10.20 2.74
C ASN A 80 -3.23 9.11 1.71
N SER A 81 -4.11 8.81 0.76
CA SER A 81 -3.83 7.92 -0.36
C SER A 81 -3.22 8.71 -1.50
N ILE A 82 -2.01 8.34 -1.92
CA ILE A 82 -1.37 8.93 -3.08
C ILE A 82 -1.79 8.11 -4.30
N SER A 83 -2.40 8.77 -5.28
CA SER A 83 -2.73 8.13 -6.56
C SER A 83 -1.47 7.63 -7.25
N PHE A 84 -1.58 6.46 -7.88
CA PHE A 84 -0.55 5.91 -8.73
C PHE A 84 -1.17 5.37 -10.03
N GLU A 85 -0.40 5.46 -11.10
CA GLU A 85 -0.73 4.89 -12.39
C GLU A 85 -0.25 3.44 -12.46
N VAL A 86 -1.02 2.64 -13.19
CA VAL A 86 -0.77 1.21 -13.39
C VAL A 86 -0.76 0.94 -14.88
N SER A 87 0.31 0.33 -15.38
CA SER A 87 0.43 -0.10 -16.77
C SER A 87 0.77 -1.59 -16.81
N SER A 88 -0.02 -2.39 -17.53
CA SER A 88 0.27 -3.82 -17.70
C SER A 88 1.50 -4.03 -18.55
N ILE A 89 2.41 -4.90 -18.09
CA ILE A 89 3.49 -5.47 -18.90
C ILE A 89 2.96 -6.76 -19.57
N ASP A 90 2.31 -7.61 -18.77
CA ASP A 90 1.65 -8.85 -19.17
C ASP A 90 0.47 -9.15 -18.21
N GLU A 91 -0.09 -10.37 -18.25
CA GLU A 91 -1.24 -10.78 -17.43
C GLU A 91 -0.98 -10.70 -15.91
N LEU A 92 0.27 -10.83 -15.47
CA LEU A 92 0.66 -10.96 -14.07
C LEU A 92 1.67 -9.90 -13.61
N SER A 93 2.10 -9.01 -14.51
CA SER A 93 3.16 -8.05 -14.24
C SER A 93 2.71 -6.63 -14.60
N TYR A 94 2.92 -5.69 -13.69
CA TYR A 94 2.45 -4.31 -13.83
C TYR A 94 3.54 -3.32 -13.44
N VAL A 95 3.73 -2.27 -14.24
CA VAL A 95 4.48 -1.08 -13.84
C VAL A 95 3.56 -0.20 -12.99
N VAL A 96 4.05 0.22 -11.84
CA VAL A 96 3.34 1.09 -10.89
C VAL A 96 4.18 2.34 -10.63
N LYS A 97 3.59 3.52 -10.83
CA LYS A 97 4.25 4.82 -10.63
C LYS A 97 3.35 5.80 -9.91
N PRO A 98 3.82 6.54 -8.90
CA PRO A 98 3.04 7.64 -8.33
C PRO A 98 2.60 8.61 -9.44
N SER A 99 1.33 9.05 -9.41
CA SER A 99 0.78 9.99 -10.40
C SER A 99 1.30 11.42 -10.22
N ILE A 100 1.99 11.67 -9.09
CA ILE A 100 2.63 12.94 -8.77
C ILE A 100 4.09 12.70 -8.38
N GLN A 101 4.92 13.74 -8.51
CA GLN A 101 6.26 13.70 -7.96
C GLN A 101 6.18 13.67 -6.42
N LEU A 102 6.78 12.66 -5.81
CA LEU A 102 6.82 12.54 -4.36
C LEU A 102 7.87 13.47 -3.76
N GLU A 103 7.49 14.18 -2.70
CA GLU A 103 8.43 14.91 -1.87
C GLU A 103 9.34 13.97 -1.08
N LYS A 104 10.47 14.47 -0.59
CA LYS A 104 11.34 13.74 0.33
C LYS A 104 10.55 13.27 1.54
N GLY A 105 10.65 11.98 1.85
CA GLY A 105 9.78 11.39 2.87
C GLY A 105 9.86 9.88 2.96
N GLU A 106 8.94 9.32 3.71
CA GLU A 106 8.79 7.88 3.92
C GLU A 106 7.41 7.46 3.44
N TYR A 107 7.37 6.35 2.73
CA TYR A 107 6.16 5.88 2.04
C TYR A 107 6.05 4.37 2.16
N ALA A 108 4.85 3.86 1.99
CA ALA A 108 4.62 2.42 1.91
C ALA A 108 3.46 2.09 0.98
N PHE A 109 3.56 0.93 0.33
CA PHE A 109 2.41 0.22 -0.19
C PHE A 109 1.82 -0.63 0.93
N VAL A 110 0.52 -0.46 1.15
CA VAL A 110 -0.26 -1.26 2.10
C VAL A 110 -1.51 -1.80 1.40
N PHE A 111 -2.12 -2.85 1.94
CA PHE A 111 -3.40 -3.34 1.42
C PHE A 111 -4.54 -2.35 1.70
N ASP A 112 -5.41 -2.13 0.72
CA ASP A 112 -6.62 -1.29 0.84
C ASP A 112 -7.58 -1.86 1.90
N GLY A 113 -7.81 -3.17 1.86
CA GLY A 113 -8.66 -3.86 2.84
C GLY A 113 -10.16 -3.79 2.58
N ALA A 114 -10.63 -3.04 1.58
CA ALA A 114 -12.05 -3.01 1.19
C ALA A 114 -12.67 -4.39 0.89
N ASN A 115 -11.86 -5.39 0.55
CA ASN A 115 -12.31 -6.73 0.13
C ASN A 115 -11.89 -7.88 1.08
N GLY A 116 -11.42 -7.63 2.31
CA GLY A 116 -10.99 -8.72 3.20
C GLY A 116 -10.42 -8.29 4.56
N SER A 117 -10.05 -9.27 5.40
CA SER A 117 -9.37 -9.03 6.67
C SER A 117 -7.87 -8.82 6.41
N GLY A 118 -7.36 -7.61 6.65
CA GLY A 118 -5.95 -7.28 6.36
C GLY A 118 -5.68 -5.83 5.92
N ALA A 119 -6.70 -4.97 6.04
CA ALA A 119 -6.59 -3.54 5.75
C ALA A 119 -5.33 -2.92 6.37
N PHE A 120 -4.63 -2.11 5.58
CA PHE A 120 -3.42 -1.39 5.94
C PHE A 120 -2.21 -2.27 6.29
N MET A 121 -2.25 -3.58 6.02
CA MET A 121 -1.09 -4.44 6.22
C MET A 121 0.07 -3.97 5.32
N PRO A 122 1.25 -3.67 5.90
CA PRO A 122 2.41 -3.24 5.13
C PRO A 122 2.94 -4.31 4.18
N ILE A 123 3.28 -3.91 2.96
CA ILE A 123 3.84 -4.80 1.94
C ILE A 123 5.25 -4.39 1.58
N PHE A 124 5.44 -3.11 1.31
CA PHE A 124 6.73 -2.58 0.92
C PHE A 124 6.84 -1.12 1.36
N ASP A 125 7.92 -0.76 2.05
CA ASP A 125 8.21 0.62 2.44
C ASP A 125 9.48 1.14 1.74
N PHE A 126 9.53 2.44 1.51
CA PHE A 126 10.66 3.12 0.88
C PHE A 126 10.80 4.57 1.36
N SER A 127 11.98 5.14 1.15
CA SER A 127 12.25 6.57 1.34
C SER A 127 12.51 7.25 0.02
N VAL A 128 12.01 8.47 -0.11
CA VAL A 128 12.34 9.39 -1.21
C VAL A 128 13.37 10.40 -0.72
N ASN A 129 14.46 10.55 -1.49
CA ASN A 129 15.68 11.25 -1.07
C ASN A 129 15.87 12.62 -1.73
#